data_AF-A0AAD3YBE5-F1
#
_entry.id   AF-A0AAD3YBE5-F1
#
_cell.length_a   1.000
_cell.length_b   1.000
_cell.length_c   1.000
_cell.angle_alpha   90.00
_cell.angle_beta   90.00
_cell.angle_gamma   90.00
#
_symmetry.space_group_name_H-M   'P 1'
#
loop_
_entity.id
_entity.type
_entity.pdbx_description
1 polymer ?
#
loop_
_entity_poly.entity_id
_entity_poly.type
_entity_poly.pdbx_seq_one_letter_code
_entity_poly.pdbx_strand_id
1 'polypeptide(L)'
;MATSDKALGAGMLLVAAAVFLYYTTWALLLPFVAADSVLHTLFLPREWAVRGPALLLLLGVAGIGAFFAKVTAAEAAKRRAREGKAA
;
A
#
# COMPACT_ATOMS: atom_id res chain seq x y z
N MET A 1 -18.82 -13.98 19.72
CA MET A 1 -18.33 -12.93 18.80
C MET A 1 -17.10 -12.23 19.35
N ALA A 2 -17.12 -11.66 20.56
CA ALA A 2 -16.01 -10.87 21.13
C ALA A 2 -14.62 -11.54 21.24
N THR A 3 -14.52 -12.88 21.36
CA THR A 3 -13.21 -13.58 21.41
C THR A 3 -12.57 -13.76 20.03
N SER A 4 -13.37 -13.95 18.99
CA SER A 4 -12.89 -14.08 17.61
C SER A 4 -12.32 -12.75 17.12
N ASP A 5 -12.99 -11.64 17.42
CA ASP A 5 -12.55 -10.29 17.04
C ASP A 5 -11.24 -9.92 17.76
N LYS A 6 -11.10 -10.31 19.04
CA LYS A 6 -9.85 -10.12 19.81
C LYS A 6 -8.69 -10.93 19.26
N ALA A 7 -8.93 -12.19 18.90
CA ALA A 7 -7.90 -13.04 18.29
C ALA A 7 -7.44 -12.50 16.93
N LEU A 8 -8.39 -12.04 16.10
CA LEU A 8 -8.09 -11.42 14.81
C LEU A 8 -7.28 -10.13 15.00
N GLY A 9 -7.72 -9.24 15.91
CA GLY A 9 -7.00 -8.01 16.22
C GLY A 9 -5.58 -8.25 16.74
N ALA A 10 -5.40 -9.23 17.61
CA ALA A 10 -4.07 -9.63 18.09
C ALA A 10 -3.20 -10.17 16.94
N GLY A 11 -3.77 -10.98 16.04
CA GLY A 11 -3.09 -11.46 14.84
C GLY A 11 -2.65 -10.31 13.93
N MET A 12 -3.54 -9.34 13.67
CA MET A 12 -3.22 -8.15 12.88
C MET A 12 -2.10 -7.32 13.53
N LEU A 13 -2.10 -7.17 14.86
CA LEU A 13 -1.06 -6.46 15.59
C LEU A 13 0.30 -7.17 15.50
N LEU A 14 0.32 -8.50 15.63
CA LEU A 14 1.54 -9.29 15.48
C LEU A 14 2.12 -9.17 14.07
N VAL A 15 1.27 -9.26 13.05
CA VAL A 15 1.69 -9.06 11.65
C VAL A 15 2.25 -7.65 11.46
N ALA A 16 1.56 -6.61 11.96
CA ALA A 16 2.02 -5.23 11.88
C ALA A 16 3.38 -5.04 12.57
N ALA A 17 3.56 -5.61 13.76
CA ALA A 17 4.81 -5.55 14.50
C ALA A 17 5.96 -6.24 13.76
N ALA A 18 5.71 -7.42 13.17
CA ALA A 18 6.70 -8.15 12.38
C ALA A 18 7.11 -7.36 11.14
N VAL A 19 6.14 -6.81 10.39
CA VAL A 19 6.40 -5.97 9.21
C VAL A 19 7.17 -4.71 9.61
N PHE A 20 6.78 -4.06 10.70
CA PHE A 20 7.45 -2.86 11.22
C PHE A 20 8.92 -3.14 11.57
N LEU A 21 9.19 -4.22 12.30
CA LEU A 21 10.56 -4.62 12.66
C LEU A 21 11.38 -4.95 11.41
N TYR A 22 10.81 -5.71 10.48
CA TYR A 22 11.48 -6.07 9.23
C TYR A 22 11.87 -4.81 8.42
N TYR A 23 10.93 -3.88 8.19
CA TYR A 23 11.20 -2.67 7.41
C TYR A 23 12.09 -1.68 8.16
N THR A 24 11.97 -1.58 9.49
CA THR A 24 12.86 -0.74 10.31
C THR A 24 14.30 -1.23 10.21
N THR A 25 14.51 -2.54 10.39
CA THR A 25 15.85 -3.12 10.24
C THR A 25 16.36 -2.93 8.82
N TRP A 26 15.55 -3.24 7.81
CA TRP A 26 15.95 -3.16 6.41
C TRP A 26 16.29 -1.74 5.95
N ALA A 27 15.42 -0.77 6.24
CA ALA A 27 15.55 0.58 5.71
C ALA A 27 16.47 1.47 6.55
N LEU A 28 16.45 1.30 7.88
CA LEU A 28 17.16 2.20 8.81
C LEU A 28 18.43 1.57 9.38
N LEU A 29 18.41 0.29 9.78
CA LEU A 29 19.54 -0.30 10.51
C LEU A 29 20.57 -0.97 9.60
N LEU A 30 20.14 -1.68 8.55
CA LEU A 30 20.99 -2.44 7.64
C LEU A 30 22.14 -1.61 7.00
N PRO A 31 21.97 -0.31 6.67
CA PRO A 31 23.06 0.52 6.16
C PRO A 31 24.26 0.67 7.11
N PHE A 32 24.06 0.44 8.41
CA PHE A 32 25.12 0.52 9.43
C PHE A 32 25.77 -0.84 9.71
N VAL A 33 25.29 -1.92 9.07
CA VAL A 33 25.82 -3.27 9.20
C VAL A 33 26.89 -3.50 8.14
N ALA A 34 28.00 -4.15 8.53
CA ALA A 34 29.09 -4.49 7.61
C ALA A 34 28.58 -5.28 6.40
N ALA A 35 29.08 -4.94 5.20
CA ALA A 35 28.56 -5.45 3.92
C ALA A 35 28.77 -6.96 3.73
N ASP A 36 29.74 -7.55 4.41
CA ASP A 36 30.06 -8.98 4.44
C ASP A 36 29.18 -9.78 5.41
N SER A 37 28.32 -9.11 6.18
CA SER A 37 27.42 -9.77 7.11
C SER A 37 26.36 -10.61 6.39
N VAL A 38 26.14 -11.83 6.89
CA VAL A 38 25.05 -12.74 6.46
C VAL A 38 23.68 -12.06 6.58
N LEU A 39 23.52 -11.05 7.43
CA LEU A 39 22.26 -10.30 7.54
C LEU A 39 21.80 -9.72 6.21
N HIS A 40 22.73 -9.28 5.34
CA HIS A 40 22.37 -8.75 4.02
C HIS A 40 21.66 -9.76 3.13
N THR A 41 21.82 -11.08 3.35
CA THR A 41 21.11 -12.11 2.56
C THR A 41 19.65 -12.28 2.94
N LEU A 42 19.23 -11.74 4.09
CA LEU A 42 17.83 -11.78 4.55
C LEU A 42 16.99 -10.65 3.97
N PHE A 43 17.63 -9.68 3.30
CA PHE A 43 16.99 -8.49 2.77
C PHE A 43 17.24 -8.35 1.27
N LEU A 44 16.28 -7.72 0.59
CA LEU A 44 16.41 -7.39 -0.82
C LEU A 44 17.36 -6.17 -0.97
N PRO A 45 17.94 -5.93 -2.16
CA PRO A 45 18.76 -4.74 -2.38
C PRO A 45 18.09 -3.44 -1.93
N ARG A 46 18.90 -2.53 -1.39
CA ARG A 46 18.44 -1.33 -0.66
C ARG A 46 17.47 -0.46 -1.44
N GLU A 47 17.62 -0.39 -2.76
CA GLU A 47 16.72 0.37 -3.62
C GLU A 47 15.25 -0.08 -3.49
N TRP A 48 15.00 -1.35 -3.15
CA TRP A 48 13.65 -1.86 -2.93
C TRP A 48 13.02 -1.40 -1.62
N ALA A 49 13.82 -1.11 -0.59
CA ALA A 49 13.31 -0.52 0.65
C ALA A 49 12.67 0.85 0.41
N VAL A 50 13.16 1.59 -0.60
CA VAL A 50 12.62 2.90 -1.00
C VAL A 50 11.55 2.76 -2.07
N ARG A 51 11.76 1.90 -3.08
CA ARG A 51 10.82 1.69 -4.19
C ARG A 51 9.52 1.06 -3.72
N GLY A 52 9.55 0.15 -2.74
CA GLY A 52 8.35 -0.53 -2.23
C GLY A 52 7.27 0.46 -1.75
N PRO A 53 7.58 1.31 -0.75
CA PRO A 53 6.65 2.35 -0.28
C PRO A 53 6.27 3.35 -1.38
N ALA A 54 7.20 3.73 -2.25
CA ALA A 54 6.92 4.66 -3.35
C ALA A 54 5.92 4.08 -4.36
N LEU A 55 6.07 2.82 -4.76
CA LEU A 55 5.14 2.13 -5.64
C LEU A 55 3.76 1.99 -5.00
N LEU A 56 3.70 1.66 -3.71
CA LEU A 56 2.44 1.58 -2.98
C LEU A 56 1.71 2.92 -2.97
N LEU A 57 2.44 4.02 -2.72
CA LEU A 57 1.89 5.38 -2.77
C LEU A 57 1.39 5.72 -4.18
N LEU A 58 2.20 5.46 -5.21
CA LEU A 58 1.84 5.72 -6.60
C LEU A 58 0.59 4.95 -7.02
N LEU A 59 0.50 3.67 -6.67
CA LEU A 59 -0.67 2.84 -6.94
C LEU A 59 -1.90 3.33 -6.18
N GLY A 60 -1.74 3.75 -4.93
CA GLY A 60 -2.82 4.34 -4.14
C GLY A 60 -3.37 5.62 -4.77
N VAL A 61 -2.48 6.56 -5.12
CA VAL A 61 -2.86 7.82 -5.77
C VAL A 61 -3.48 7.57 -7.14
N ALA A 62 -2.89 6.69 -7.94
CA ALA A 62 -3.43 6.31 -9.25
C ALA A 62 -4.81 5.66 -9.13
N GLY A 63 -5.00 4.78 -8.15
CA GLY A 63 -6.29 4.13 -7.88
C GLY A 63 -7.37 5.14 -7.51
N ILE A 64 -7.05 6.09 -6.62
CA ILE A 64 -7.96 7.18 -6.25
C ILE A 64 -8.30 8.02 -7.49
N GLY A 65 -7.30 8.47 -8.25
CA GLY A 65 -7.51 9.26 -9.46
C GLY A 65 -8.36 8.55 -10.50
N ALA A 66 -8.09 7.26 -10.74
CA ALA A 66 -8.86 6.42 -11.66
C ALA A 66 -10.33 6.27 -11.22
N PHE A 67 -10.57 6.13 -9.91
CA PHE A 67 -11.92 6.08 -9.36
C PHE A 67 -12.69 7.37 -9.63
N PHE A 68 -12.10 8.53 -9.30
CA PHE A 68 -12.72 9.84 -9.57
C PHE A 68 -12.97 10.07 -11.07
N ALA A 69 -12.01 9.72 -11.92
CA ALA A 69 -12.17 9.83 -13.37
C ALA A 69 -13.34 8.96 -13.89
N LYS A 70 -13.46 7.72 -13.41
CA LYS A 70 -14.58 6.84 -13.78
C LYS A 70 -15.93 7.40 -13.33
N VAL A 71 -16.03 7.87 -12.08
CA VAL A 71 -17.31 8.40 -11.55
C VAL A 71 -17.73 9.66 -12.29
N THR A 72 -16.82 10.60 -12.53
CA THR A 72 -17.12 11.83 -13.26
C THR A 72 -17.50 11.57 -14.71
N ALA A 73 -16.81 10.66 -15.41
CA ALA A 73 -17.16 10.25 -16.77
C ALA A 73 -18.54 9.57 -16.84
N ALA A 74 -18.85 8.69 -15.88
CA ALA A 74 -20.15 8.02 -15.80
C ALA A 74 -21.29 9.00 -15.56
N GLU A 75 -21.12 9.96 -14.65
CA GLU A 75 -22.13 11.00 -14.39
C GLU A 75 -22.32 11.95 -15.59
N ALA A 76 -21.24 12.34 -16.26
CA ALA A 76 -21.32 13.15 -17.48
C ALA A 76 -22.07 12.42 -18.61
N ALA A 77 -21.81 11.12 -18.80
CA ALA A 77 -22.53 10.30 -19.77
C ALA A 77 -24.03 10.20 -19.45
N LYS A 78 -24.39 10.01 -18.18
CA LYS A 78 -25.80 10.00 -17.73
C LYS A 78 -26.50 11.34 -17.98
N ARG A 79 -25.83 12.47 -17.73
CA ARG A 79 -26.39 13.82 -17.98
C ARG A 79 -26.69 14.03 -19.46
N ARG A 80 -25.73 13.73 -20.34
CA ARG A 80 -25.90 13.82 -21.81
C ARG A 80 -27.06 12.94 -22.31
N ALA A 81 -27.20 11.73 -21.76
CA ALA A 81 -28.30 10.83 -22.12
C ALA A 81 -29.69 11.31 -21.66
N ARG A 82 -29.77 12.16 -20.62
CA ARG A 82 -31.03 12.78 -20.18
C ARG A 82 -31.37 14.00 -21.02
N GLU A 83 -30.39 14.85 -21.31
CA GLU A 83 -30.55 16.04 -22.16
C GLU A 83 -30.99 15.66 -23.58
N GLY A 84 -30.41 14.61 -24.18
CA GLY A 84 -30.80 14.12 -25.50
C GLY A 84 -32.15 13.40 -25.56
N LYS A 85 -32.79 13.09 -24.42
CA LYS A 85 -34.17 12.55 -24.35
C LYS A 85 -35.22 13.64 -24.10
N ALA A 86 -34.79 14.84 -23.73
CA ALA A 86 -35.66 15.99 -23.45
C ALA A 86 -35.77 16.97 -24.63
N ALA A 87 -35.02 16.72 -25.71
CA ALA A 87 -35.11 17.39 -27.01
C ALA A 87 -35.85 16.48 -28.01
#